data_AF-A0A183L4L8-F1
#
_entry.id   AF-A0A183L4L8-F1
#
_cell.length_a   1.000
_cell.length_b   1.000
_cell.length_c   1.000
_cell.angle_alpha   90.00
_cell.angle_beta   90.00
_cell.angle_gamma   90.00
#
_symmetry.space_group_name_H-M   'P 1'
#
loop_
_entity.id
_entity.type
_entity.pdbx_description
1 polymer ?
#
loop_
_entity_poly.entity_id
_entity_poly.type
_entity_poly.pdbx_seq_one_letter_code
_entity_poly.pdbx_strand_id
1 'polypeptide(L)'
;MVVRDLFALADENAWDWRKYGFPLHASIEGLANQHLPNITKQIMMLICSQLENRKAFDSKDVYVYPRNSKICQIVGEHLLSVISSFDLNDFLTLWKASVPNGLRPKLRRHLTCAGRAYCEITPLPTNGTSVKLEGNDIRSRFRCISLLRSEDLPDESVEARLNALFERCSMWPEPEIGSFLTELLPPQPPRKKSSSKHLVPEKGSQVDTFSDVSYADSDSDFSYEDYCTESTETVSALEDVPLPTPPAVCSLLNKFCRVNNSSVGRVLTQRHSK
;
A
#
# COMPACT_ATOMS: atom_id res chain seq x y z
N MET A 1 20.14 0.62 6.26
CA MET A 1 19.10 1.28 5.44
C MET A 1 18.49 2.33 6.35
N VAL A 2 18.44 3.61 5.93
CA VAL A 2 18.03 4.73 6.81
C VAL A 2 16.76 4.45 7.59
N VAL A 3 15.75 3.82 6.97
CA VAL A 3 14.52 3.41 7.67
C VAL A 3 14.84 2.51 8.87
N ARG A 4 15.53 1.39 8.66
CA ARG A 4 15.90 0.46 9.74
C ARG A 4 16.68 1.16 10.85
N ASP A 5 17.66 1.96 10.46
CA ASP A 5 18.58 2.61 11.40
C ASP A 5 17.87 3.72 12.19
N LEU A 6 16.84 4.38 11.63
CA LEU A 6 15.96 5.34 12.31
C LEU A 6 15.13 4.69 13.43
N PHE A 7 14.54 3.51 13.17
CA PHE A 7 13.78 2.80 14.22
C PHE A 7 14.70 2.24 15.31
N ALA A 8 15.89 1.74 14.94
CA ALA A 8 16.90 1.34 15.92
C ALA A 8 17.33 2.52 16.80
N LEU A 9 17.55 3.70 16.22
CA LEU A 9 17.86 4.91 16.98
C LEU A 9 16.74 5.28 17.97
N ALA A 10 15.47 5.16 17.57
CA ALA A 10 14.36 5.40 18.49
C ALA A 10 14.32 4.40 19.64
N ASP A 11 14.60 3.12 19.38
CA ASP A 11 14.69 2.11 20.44
C ASP A 11 15.83 2.42 21.42
N GLU A 12 17.01 2.78 20.91
CA GLU A 12 18.18 3.18 21.71
C GLU A 12 17.91 4.41 22.59
N ASN A 13 17.15 5.39 22.08
CA ASN A 13 16.81 6.61 22.79
C ASN A 13 15.47 6.54 23.54
N ALA A 14 14.82 5.37 23.58
CA ALA A 14 13.50 5.14 24.17
C ALA A 14 12.42 6.15 23.70
N TRP A 15 12.43 6.50 22.41
CA TRP A 15 11.46 7.41 21.83
C TRP A 15 10.12 6.72 21.58
N ASP A 16 9.05 7.24 22.19
CA ASP A 16 7.67 6.87 21.85
C ASP A 16 7.22 7.60 20.56
N TRP A 17 7.82 7.19 19.44
CA TRP A 17 7.54 7.76 18.11
C TRP A 17 6.09 7.51 17.66
N ARG A 18 5.41 6.51 18.24
CA ARG A 18 4.01 6.21 17.94
C ARG A 18 3.10 7.32 18.41
N LYS A 19 3.36 7.82 19.61
CA LYS A 19 2.57 8.88 20.22
C LYS A 19 3.06 10.28 19.83
N TYR A 20 4.37 10.48 19.81
CA TYR A 20 4.97 11.82 19.70
C TYR A 20 5.72 12.07 18.38
N GLY A 21 5.89 11.06 17.53
CA GLY A 21 6.66 11.17 16.29
C GLY A 21 8.17 11.13 16.53
N PHE A 22 8.94 11.10 15.45
CA PHE A 22 10.40 11.20 15.48
C PHE A 22 10.83 12.68 15.52
N PRO A 23 11.74 13.07 16.44
CA PRO A 23 12.36 14.39 16.42
C PRO A 23 13.31 14.50 15.22
N LEU A 24 13.02 15.39 14.27
CA LEU A 24 13.73 15.44 12.99
C LEU A 24 15.20 15.81 13.14
N HIS A 25 15.52 16.84 13.93
CA HIS A 25 16.90 17.29 14.11
C HIS A 25 17.72 16.24 14.86
N ALA A 26 17.20 15.72 15.99
CA ALA A 26 17.87 14.69 16.75
C ALA A 26 18.06 13.38 15.94
N SER A 27 17.11 13.03 15.06
CA SER A 27 17.25 11.87 14.17
C SER A 27 18.36 12.07 13.14
N ILE A 28 18.48 13.27 12.57
CA ILE A 28 19.54 13.61 11.61
C ILE A 28 20.92 13.57 12.28
N GLU A 29 21.03 14.13 13.49
CA GLU A 29 22.27 14.13 14.26
C GLU A 29 22.68 12.73 14.69
N GLY A 30 21.75 11.94 15.25
CA GLY A 30 22.00 10.58 15.72
C GLY A 30 22.44 9.63 14.59
N LEU A 31 21.98 9.87 13.36
CA LEU A 31 22.35 9.07 12.19
C LEU A 31 23.55 9.62 11.40
N ALA A 32 24.12 10.78 11.78
CA ALA A 32 25.14 11.48 10.99
C ALA A 32 26.43 10.66 10.77
N ASN A 33 26.75 9.72 11.68
CA ASN A 33 27.90 8.83 11.56
C ASN A 33 27.70 7.70 10.54
N GLN A 34 26.46 7.37 10.21
CA GLN A 34 26.09 6.26 9.33
C GLN A 34 25.57 6.74 7.98
N HIS A 35 24.89 7.90 7.96
CA HIS A 35 24.19 8.44 6.82
C HIS A 35 24.43 9.94 6.70
N LEU A 36 24.57 10.44 5.48
CA LEU A 36 24.71 11.88 5.25
C LEU A 36 23.46 12.62 5.74
N PRO A 37 23.60 13.74 6.48
CA PRO A 37 22.46 14.48 7.05
C PRO A 37 21.35 14.83 6.04
N ASN A 38 21.74 15.24 4.83
CA ASN A 38 20.80 15.59 3.77
C ASN A 38 20.02 14.37 3.26
N ILE A 39 20.66 13.20 3.20
CA ILE A 39 20.04 11.95 2.76
C ILE A 39 19.06 11.46 3.83
N THR A 40 19.45 11.50 5.10
CA THR A 40 18.55 11.19 6.23
C THR A 40 17.31 12.07 6.20
N LYS A 41 17.50 13.40 6.06
CA LYS A 41 16.39 14.35 5.97
C LYS A 41 15.47 14.04 4.80
N GLN A 42 16.01 13.82 3.60
CA GLN A 42 15.20 13.52 2.41
C GLN A 42 14.39 12.23 2.59
N ILE A 43 15.03 11.16 3.09
CA ILE A 43 14.34 9.89 3.31
C ILE A 43 13.26 10.02 4.38
N MET A 44 13.53 10.72 5.50
CA MET A 44 12.51 11.00 6.51
C MET A 44 11.33 11.78 5.93
N MET A 45 11.56 12.79 5.09
CA MET A 45 10.49 13.52 4.42
C MET A 45 9.71 12.66 3.40
N LEU A 46 10.34 11.61 2.85
CA LEU A 46 9.69 10.66 1.95
C LEU A 46 8.88 9.59 2.68
N ILE A 47 9.27 9.18 3.89
CA ILE A 47 8.59 8.08 4.61
C ILE A 47 7.76 8.53 5.80
N CYS A 48 7.92 9.79 6.23
CA CYS A 48 7.15 10.38 7.32
C CYS A 48 6.29 11.54 6.82
N SER A 49 5.40 12.03 7.68
CA SER A 49 4.61 13.25 7.44
C SER A 49 4.47 14.05 8.72
N GLN A 50 4.38 15.38 8.59
CA GLN A 50 4.06 16.24 9.72
C GLN A 50 2.56 16.19 9.99
N LEU A 51 2.17 16.10 11.26
CA LEU A 51 0.77 16.13 11.68
C LEU A 51 0.53 17.42 12.47
N GLU A 52 -0.23 18.34 11.88
CA GLU A 52 -0.45 19.69 12.45
C GLU A 52 -1.07 19.65 13.85
N ASN A 53 -1.91 18.64 14.12
CA ASN A 53 -2.64 18.47 15.37
C ASN A 53 -1.87 17.70 16.46
N ARG A 54 -0.67 17.21 16.15
CA ARG A 54 0.16 16.44 17.11
C ARG A 54 1.53 17.10 17.27
N LYS A 55 1.54 18.24 17.96
CA LYS A 55 2.77 18.89 18.40
C LYS A 55 3.15 18.35 19.77
N ALA A 56 4.40 17.95 19.94
CA ALA A 56 4.95 17.74 21.27
C ALA A 56 4.87 19.07 22.03
N PHE A 57 4.48 19.01 23.31
CA PHE A 57 4.48 20.18 24.18
C PHE A 57 5.93 20.69 24.31
N ASP A 58 6.16 21.96 23.96
CA ASP A 58 7.35 22.71 24.36
C ASP A 58 8.71 22.25 23.77
N SER A 59 8.72 21.69 22.55
CA SER A 59 9.97 21.29 21.87
C SER A 59 10.36 22.25 20.74
N LYS A 60 11.66 22.54 20.63
CA LYS A 60 12.26 23.32 19.53
C LYS A 60 12.44 22.48 18.24
N ASP A 61 12.23 21.17 18.31
CA ASP A 61 12.39 20.26 17.17
C ASP A 61 11.07 20.08 16.39
N VAL A 62 11.20 19.73 15.11
CA VAL A 62 10.08 19.37 14.24
C VAL A 62 9.84 17.87 14.36
N TYR A 63 8.61 17.46 14.67
CA TYR A 63 8.26 16.05 14.79
C TYR A 63 7.59 15.54 13.53
N VAL A 64 8.02 14.37 13.07
CA VAL A 64 7.47 13.70 11.89
C VAL A 64 7.00 12.30 12.25
N TYR A 65 5.88 11.90 11.66
CA TYR A 65 5.21 10.63 11.97
C TYR A 65 5.42 9.65 10.82
N PRO A 66 5.86 8.41 11.09
CA PRO A 66 6.08 7.41 10.05
C PRO A 66 4.79 7.03 9.33
N ARG A 67 4.81 7.01 8.01
CA ARG A 67 3.69 6.55 7.19
C ARG A 67 3.72 5.04 7.06
N ASN A 68 2.76 4.35 7.68
CA ASN A 68 2.64 2.90 7.64
C ASN A 68 2.66 2.38 6.19
N SER A 69 1.81 2.94 5.34
CA SER A 69 1.71 2.61 3.92
C SER A 69 3.05 2.68 3.21
N LYS A 70 3.75 3.82 3.33
CA LYS A 70 4.98 4.07 2.59
C LYS A 70 6.12 3.17 3.05
N ILE A 71 6.27 2.99 4.36
CA ILE A 71 7.33 2.15 4.91
C ILE A 71 7.07 0.68 4.58
N CYS A 72 5.87 0.17 4.82
CA CYS A 72 5.52 -1.21 4.49
C CYS A 72 5.70 -1.49 3.00
N GLN A 73 5.26 -0.57 2.13
CA GLN A 73 5.44 -0.68 0.69
C GLN A 73 6.93 -0.79 0.32
N ILE A 74 7.78 0.15 0.79
CA ILE A 74 9.22 0.14 0.45
C ILE A 74 9.90 -1.15 0.92
N VAL A 75 9.59 -1.63 2.13
CA VAL A 75 10.15 -2.88 2.64
C VAL A 75 9.67 -4.07 1.79
N GLY A 76 8.39 -4.12 1.43
CA GLY A 76 7.83 -5.19 0.60
C GLY A 76 8.45 -5.23 -0.80
N GLU A 77 8.56 -4.07 -1.45
CA GLU A 77 9.21 -3.95 -2.75
C GLU A 77 10.68 -4.35 -2.70
N HIS A 78 11.41 -3.98 -1.63
CA HIS A 78 12.80 -4.38 -1.47
C HIS A 78 12.94 -5.90 -1.37
N LEU A 79 12.09 -6.56 -0.58
CA LEU A 79 12.09 -8.02 -0.46
C LEU A 79 11.80 -8.71 -1.80
N LEU A 80 10.81 -8.22 -2.56
CA LEU A 80 10.47 -8.74 -3.88
C LEU A 80 11.51 -8.39 -4.95
N SER A 81 12.32 -7.33 -4.77
CA SER A 81 13.37 -6.99 -5.75
C SER A 81 14.54 -7.98 -5.78
N VAL A 82 14.70 -8.77 -4.71
CA VAL A 82 15.79 -9.75 -4.58
C VAL A 82 15.44 -11.08 -5.25
N ILE A 83 14.15 -11.38 -5.46
CA ILE A 83 13.66 -12.67 -5.97
C ILE A 83 12.60 -12.44 -7.04
N SER A 84 12.71 -13.12 -8.19
CA SER A 84 11.78 -12.95 -9.32
C SER A 84 10.34 -13.39 -9.03
N SER A 85 10.15 -14.37 -8.14
CA SER A 85 8.85 -14.85 -7.67
C SER A 85 9.01 -15.51 -6.30
N PHE A 86 8.14 -15.15 -5.35
CA PHE A 86 8.20 -15.58 -3.95
C PHE A 86 6.93 -16.36 -3.60
N ASP A 87 7.02 -17.50 -2.90
CA ASP A 87 5.84 -18.09 -2.25
C ASP A 87 5.13 -17.05 -1.37
N LEU A 88 3.81 -16.94 -1.49
CA LEU A 88 3.07 -15.88 -0.84
C LEU A 88 3.12 -15.98 0.69
N ASN A 89 3.02 -17.17 1.27
CA ASN A 89 2.98 -17.31 2.74
C ASN A 89 4.36 -17.03 3.35
N ASP A 90 5.41 -17.52 2.71
CA ASP A 90 6.78 -17.23 3.12
C ASP A 90 7.08 -15.74 2.99
N PHE A 91 6.64 -15.11 1.89
CA PHE A 91 6.77 -13.68 1.68
C PHE A 91 6.04 -12.88 2.77
N LEU A 92 4.77 -13.19 3.06
CA LEU A 92 3.98 -12.48 4.07
C LEU A 92 4.62 -12.58 5.46
N THR A 93 5.17 -13.76 5.79
CA THR A 93 5.88 -13.99 7.05
C THR A 93 7.17 -13.18 7.12
N LEU A 94 7.99 -13.23 6.08
CA LEU A 94 9.24 -12.46 6.00
C LEU A 94 8.98 -10.94 6.01
N TRP A 95 7.96 -10.50 5.27
CA TRP A 95 7.60 -9.09 5.18
C TRP A 95 7.12 -8.55 6.53
N LYS A 96 6.26 -9.30 7.24
CA LYS A 96 5.85 -8.96 8.61
C LYS A 96 7.05 -8.86 9.56
N ALA A 97 8.02 -9.78 9.46
CA ALA A 97 9.22 -9.77 10.28
C ALA A 97 10.22 -8.64 9.93
N SER A 98 10.18 -8.14 8.70
CA SER A 98 11.12 -7.11 8.20
C SER A 98 10.64 -5.68 8.42
N VAL A 99 9.36 -5.48 8.65
CA VAL A 99 8.76 -4.17 8.91
C VAL A 99 8.98 -3.77 10.37
N PRO A 100 9.32 -2.49 10.67
CA PRO A 100 9.47 -2.02 12.06
C PRO A 100 8.22 -2.27 12.93
N ASN A 101 8.46 -2.63 14.20
CA ASN A 101 7.40 -2.96 15.14
C ASN A 101 6.34 -1.85 15.25
N GLY A 102 5.07 -2.21 15.30
CA GLY A 102 3.93 -1.29 15.37
C GLY A 102 3.44 -0.77 14.02
N LEU A 103 4.20 -0.97 12.92
CA LEU A 103 3.68 -0.82 11.57
C LEU A 103 3.09 -2.15 11.09
N ARG A 104 2.09 -2.09 10.20
CA ARG A 104 1.31 -3.28 9.79
C ARG A 104 1.26 -3.40 8.27
N PRO A 105 2.05 -4.31 7.66
CA PRO A 105 1.96 -4.54 6.24
C PRO A 105 0.62 -5.16 5.86
N LYS A 106 0.03 -4.68 4.77
CA LYS A 106 -1.26 -5.13 4.21
C LYS A 106 -1.05 -5.39 2.73
N LEU A 107 -1.24 -6.65 2.30
CA LEU A 107 -0.89 -7.12 0.95
C LEU A 107 -1.57 -6.30 -0.12
N ARG A 108 -2.90 -6.16 -0.04
CA ARG A 108 -3.64 -5.45 -1.08
C ARG A 108 -3.38 -3.97 -0.98
N ARG A 109 -3.51 -3.40 0.21
CA ARG A 109 -3.35 -1.96 0.40
C ARG A 109 -1.96 -1.44 0.04
N HIS A 110 -0.89 -2.14 0.39
CA HIS A 110 0.48 -1.64 0.25
C HIS A 110 1.22 -2.20 -0.98
N LEU A 111 0.74 -3.30 -1.59
CA LEU A 111 1.40 -3.89 -2.77
C LEU A 111 0.44 -4.09 -3.96
N THR A 112 -0.54 -4.99 -3.87
CA THR A 112 -1.26 -5.45 -5.08
C THR A 112 -2.32 -4.47 -5.61
N CYS A 113 -3.00 -3.73 -4.73
CA CYS A 113 -3.88 -2.62 -5.10
C CYS A 113 -3.15 -1.26 -5.08
N ALA A 114 -1.84 -1.26 -4.88
CA ALA A 114 -0.98 -0.08 -4.98
C ALA A 114 -0.17 -0.03 -6.29
N GLY A 115 -0.36 -1.01 -7.19
CA GLY A 115 0.38 -1.13 -8.43
C GLY A 115 1.87 -1.43 -8.23
N ARG A 116 2.22 -2.20 -7.18
CA ARG A 116 3.61 -2.50 -6.81
C ARG A 116 3.99 -3.98 -6.92
N ALA A 117 3.00 -4.85 -6.90
CA ALA A 117 3.20 -6.28 -7.08
C ALA A 117 1.95 -6.93 -7.65
N TYR A 118 2.07 -8.17 -8.11
CA TYR A 118 0.93 -8.99 -8.49
C TYR A 118 1.07 -10.41 -7.95
N CYS A 119 -0.07 -11.08 -7.78
CA CYS A 119 -0.12 -12.47 -7.39
C CYS A 119 -0.64 -13.32 -8.55
N GLU A 120 0.00 -14.46 -8.80
CA GLU A 120 -0.52 -15.44 -9.75
C GLU A 120 -1.72 -16.17 -9.13
N ILE A 121 -2.84 -16.19 -9.85
CA ILE A 121 -4.05 -16.88 -9.43
C ILE A 121 -4.05 -18.27 -10.04
N THR A 122 -4.16 -19.31 -9.21
CA THR A 122 -4.39 -20.66 -9.73
C THR A 122 -5.83 -20.79 -10.27
N PRO A 123 -6.03 -21.26 -11.52
CA PRO A 123 -7.35 -21.58 -12.05
C PRO A 123 -8.03 -22.65 -11.17
N LEU A 124 -9.34 -22.53 -10.96
CA LEU A 124 -10.09 -23.62 -10.32
C LEU A 124 -10.11 -24.81 -11.29
N PRO A 125 -9.90 -26.06 -10.81
CA PRO A 125 -10.06 -27.23 -11.66
C PRO A 125 -11.49 -27.27 -12.21
N THR A 126 -11.61 -27.39 -13.53
CA THR A 126 -12.89 -27.40 -14.26
C THR A 126 -13.69 -28.68 -14.05
N ASN A 127 -13.08 -29.76 -13.55
CA ASN A 127 -13.71 -31.06 -13.35
C ASN A 127 -13.40 -31.62 -11.95
N GLY A 128 -14.45 -31.83 -11.14
CA GLY A 128 -14.47 -32.83 -10.08
C GLY A 128 -14.03 -32.37 -8.69
N THR A 129 -14.96 -32.54 -7.74
CA THR A 129 -14.83 -32.39 -6.29
C THR A 129 -14.66 -30.95 -5.80
N SER A 130 -15.73 -30.43 -5.21
CA SER A 130 -15.71 -29.23 -4.38
C SER A 130 -14.76 -29.46 -3.20
N VAL A 131 -13.48 -29.16 -3.39
CA VAL A 131 -12.64 -28.81 -2.25
C VAL A 131 -13.31 -27.59 -1.65
N LYS A 132 -13.84 -27.72 -0.44
CA LYS A 132 -14.35 -26.59 0.33
C LYS A 132 -13.19 -25.61 0.46
N LEU A 133 -13.18 -24.60 -0.40
CA LEU A 133 -12.25 -23.48 -0.27
C LEU A 133 -12.67 -22.78 1.02
N GLU A 134 -11.91 -22.99 2.09
CA GLU A 134 -12.12 -22.32 3.37
C GLU A 134 -11.77 -20.84 3.19
N GLY A 135 -12.72 -20.07 2.67
CA GLY A 135 -12.60 -18.64 2.47
C GLY A 135 -13.28 -18.16 1.19
N ASN A 136 -14.23 -17.23 1.33
CA ASN A 136 -14.82 -16.48 0.22
C ASN A 136 -13.84 -15.45 -0.41
N ASP A 137 -12.53 -15.64 -0.23
CA ASP A 137 -11.50 -14.64 -0.59
C ASP A 137 -10.57 -15.15 -1.68
N ILE A 138 -10.33 -14.31 -2.68
CA ILE A 138 -9.53 -14.62 -3.87
C ILE A 138 -8.06 -14.80 -3.50
N ARG A 139 -7.64 -14.24 -2.36
CA ARG A 139 -6.31 -14.42 -1.78
C ARG A 139 -5.98 -15.88 -1.50
N SER A 140 -6.98 -16.72 -1.19
CA SER A 140 -6.78 -18.17 -1.01
C SER A 140 -6.29 -18.87 -2.29
N ARG A 141 -6.43 -18.23 -3.46
CA ARG A 141 -5.96 -18.74 -4.75
C ARG A 141 -4.62 -18.18 -5.19
N PHE A 142 -4.05 -17.25 -4.42
CA PHE A 142 -2.72 -16.74 -4.68
C PHE A 142 -1.68 -17.77 -4.23
N ARG A 143 -0.65 -17.99 -5.06
CA ARG A 143 0.43 -18.93 -4.74
C ARG A 143 1.75 -18.21 -4.59
N CYS A 144 2.10 -17.41 -5.58
CA CYS A 144 3.30 -16.62 -5.57
C CYS A 144 2.97 -15.14 -5.77
N ILE A 145 3.91 -14.30 -5.36
CA ILE A 145 3.90 -12.86 -5.55
C ILE A 145 5.20 -12.44 -6.24
N SER A 146 5.06 -11.49 -7.16
CA SER A 146 6.17 -10.97 -7.94
C SER A 146 6.13 -9.44 -7.96
N LEU A 147 7.31 -8.81 -7.96
CA LEU A 147 7.42 -7.35 -8.12
C LEU A 147 6.90 -6.93 -9.49
N LEU A 148 6.06 -5.90 -9.52
CA LEU A 148 5.66 -5.23 -10.74
C LEU A 148 5.24 -3.81 -10.39
N ARG A 149 6.03 -2.83 -10.81
CA ARG A 149 5.70 -1.43 -10.56
C ARG A 149 4.95 -0.85 -11.76
N SER A 150 3.96 0.00 -11.50
CA SER A 150 3.23 0.70 -12.55
C SER A 150 4.15 1.49 -13.49
N GLU A 151 5.21 2.08 -12.95
CA GLU A 151 6.21 2.82 -13.74
C GLU A 151 7.04 1.94 -14.69
N ASP A 152 7.08 0.62 -14.49
CA ASP A 152 7.79 -0.33 -15.37
C ASP A 152 6.90 -0.81 -16.54
N LEU A 153 5.65 -0.35 -16.62
CA LEU A 153 4.67 -0.75 -17.64
C LEU A 153 4.54 0.28 -18.77
N PRO A 154 4.19 -0.16 -19.99
CA PRO A 154 3.96 0.75 -21.12
C PRO A 154 2.92 1.83 -20.78
N ASP A 155 3.18 3.09 -21.15
CA ASP A 155 2.34 4.26 -20.84
C ASP A 155 1.71 4.90 -22.10
N GLU A 156 2.01 4.38 -23.29
CA GLU A 156 1.53 4.90 -24.57
C GLU A 156 0.03 4.69 -24.79
N SER A 157 -0.55 3.63 -24.21
CA SER A 157 -1.98 3.34 -24.30
C SER A 157 -2.43 2.39 -23.19
N VAL A 158 -3.73 2.42 -22.89
CA VAL A 158 -4.36 1.49 -21.94
C VAL A 158 -4.26 0.06 -22.46
N GLU A 159 -4.42 -0.15 -23.76
CA GLU A 159 -4.36 -1.44 -24.43
C GLU A 159 -2.98 -2.08 -24.32
N ALA A 160 -1.90 -1.32 -24.60
CA ALA A 160 -0.54 -1.82 -24.47
C ALA A 160 -0.21 -2.22 -23.03
N ARG A 161 -0.60 -1.39 -22.06
CA ARG A 161 -0.44 -1.72 -20.63
C ARG A 161 -1.21 -2.97 -20.24
N LEU A 162 -2.47 -3.10 -20.67
CA LEU A 162 -3.29 -4.28 -20.39
C LEU A 162 -2.69 -5.55 -21.03
N ASN A 163 -2.15 -5.46 -22.25
CA ASN A 163 -1.49 -6.60 -22.89
C ASN A 163 -0.26 -7.04 -22.07
N ALA A 164 0.61 -6.11 -21.67
CA ALA A 164 1.77 -6.41 -20.83
C ALA A 164 1.38 -7.02 -19.47
N LEU A 165 0.25 -6.62 -18.89
CA LEU A 165 -0.29 -7.21 -17.66
C LEU A 165 -0.81 -8.64 -17.90
N PHE A 166 -1.53 -8.88 -18.99
CA PHE A 166 -2.08 -10.20 -19.30
C PHE A 166 -1.03 -11.23 -19.74
N GLU A 167 0.08 -10.78 -20.32
CA GLU A 167 1.26 -11.63 -20.59
C GLU A 167 1.89 -12.19 -19.31
N ARG A 168 1.82 -11.42 -18.20
CA ARG A 168 2.35 -11.81 -16.90
C ARG A 168 1.37 -12.65 -16.09
N CYS A 169 0.10 -12.31 -16.13
CA CYS A 169 -0.94 -13.06 -15.44
C CYS A 169 -2.23 -13.08 -16.27
N SER A 170 -2.76 -14.27 -16.53
CA SER A 170 -3.96 -14.44 -17.37
C SER A 170 -5.26 -13.98 -16.71
N MET A 171 -5.25 -13.82 -15.38
CA MET A 171 -6.43 -13.52 -14.57
C MET A 171 -6.10 -12.50 -13.49
N TRP A 172 -6.91 -11.46 -13.36
CA TRP A 172 -6.66 -10.40 -12.38
C TRP A 172 -7.89 -10.06 -11.55
N PRO A 173 -7.76 -9.83 -10.23
CA PRO A 173 -8.80 -9.18 -9.44
C PRO A 173 -8.97 -7.73 -9.88
N GLU A 174 -10.20 -7.24 -10.01
CA GLU A 174 -10.49 -5.88 -10.48
C GLU A 174 -9.70 -4.77 -9.78
N PRO A 175 -9.69 -4.67 -8.43
CA PRO A 175 -9.01 -3.55 -7.78
C PRO A 175 -7.49 -3.62 -7.92
N GLU A 176 -6.93 -4.79 -8.25
CA GLU A 176 -5.48 -4.97 -8.45
C GLU A 176 -5.08 -4.52 -9.84
N ILE A 177 -5.71 -5.06 -10.89
CA ILE A 177 -5.45 -4.59 -12.27
C ILE A 177 -5.81 -3.11 -12.45
N GLY A 178 -6.86 -2.64 -11.76
CA GLY A 178 -7.26 -1.24 -11.78
C GLY A 178 -6.21 -0.29 -11.19
N SER A 179 -5.42 -0.75 -10.21
CA SER A 179 -4.36 0.06 -9.60
C SER A 179 -3.27 0.43 -10.61
N PHE A 180 -2.95 -0.47 -11.55
CA PHE A 180 -1.97 -0.23 -12.62
C PHE A 180 -2.45 0.74 -13.70
N LEU A 181 -3.74 1.07 -13.74
CA LEU A 181 -4.32 1.95 -14.77
C LEU A 181 -4.61 3.37 -14.27
N THR A 182 -4.51 3.61 -12.96
CA THR A 182 -4.97 4.87 -12.37
C THR A 182 -4.15 6.07 -12.86
N GLU A 183 -2.86 5.91 -13.10
CA GLU A 183 -1.96 6.98 -13.59
C GLU A 183 -2.17 7.35 -15.07
N LEU A 184 -2.76 6.46 -15.87
CA LEU A 184 -3.08 6.73 -17.27
C LEU A 184 -4.36 7.57 -17.43
N LEU A 185 -5.08 7.79 -16.32
CA LEU A 185 -6.34 8.53 -16.33
C LEU A 185 -6.13 9.98 -15.89
N PRO A 186 -6.96 10.91 -16.40
CA PRO A 186 -6.99 12.27 -15.88
C PRO A 186 -7.26 12.27 -14.36
N PRO A 187 -6.65 13.21 -13.61
CA PRO A 187 -6.87 13.34 -12.17
C PRO A 187 -8.36 13.38 -11.84
N GLN A 188 -8.82 12.44 -11.03
CA GLN A 188 -10.21 12.44 -10.57
C GLN A 188 -10.35 13.43 -9.41
N PRO A 189 -11.46 14.20 -9.34
CA PRO A 189 -11.70 15.05 -8.18
C PRO A 189 -11.73 14.21 -6.90
N PRO A 190 -11.23 14.73 -5.77
CA PRO A 190 -11.19 13.98 -4.52
C PRO A 190 -12.61 13.53 -4.15
N ARG A 191 -12.78 12.23 -3.89
CA ARG A 191 -14.06 11.66 -3.45
C ARG A 191 -14.47 12.39 -2.16
N LYS A 192 -15.55 13.17 -2.19
CA LYS A 192 -16.15 13.73 -0.97
C LYS A 192 -16.54 12.55 -0.08
N LYS A 193 -15.87 12.40 1.06
CA LYS A 193 -16.32 11.47 2.10
C LYS A 193 -17.73 11.89 2.50
N SER A 194 -18.67 10.95 2.43
CA SER A 194 -20.01 11.08 3.00
C SER A 194 -19.88 11.12 4.53
N SER A 195 -19.51 12.28 5.07
CA SER A 195 -19.58 12.55 6.50
C SER A 195 -20.98 13.08 6.80
N SER A 196 -21.89 12.20 7.18
CA SER A 196 -23.03 12.63 8.00
C SER A 196 -22.49 12.98 9.37
N LYS A 197 -22.27 14.28 9.63
CA LYS A 197 -22.46 14.97 10.91
C LYS A 197 -22.25 16.48 10.74
N HIS A 198 -23.34 17.16 11.08
CA HIS A 198 -23.66 18.58 11.28
C HIS A 198 -22.55 19.57 11.74
N LEU A 199 -22.59 20.79 11.13
CA LEU A 199 -22.22 22.15 11.62
C LEU A 199 -20.72 22.52 11.79
N VAL A 200 -20.13 23.68 11.45
CA VAL A 200 -20.43 25.09 11.03
C VAL A 200 -19.20 25.61 10.21
N PRO A 201 -19.30 26.62 9.31
CA PRO A 201 -18.15 27.09 8.52
C PRO A 201 -17.34 28.21 9.20
N GLU A 202 -16.01 28.16 9.11
CA GLU A 202 -15.14 29.31 9.31
C GLU A 202 -14.16 29.53 8.15
N LYS A 203 -13.87 30.81 7.91
CA LYS A 203 -13.20 31.39 6.75
C LYS A 203 -11.67 31.30 6.85
N GLY A 204 -11.05 30.95 5.71
CA GLY A 204 -9.93 31.66 5.10
C GLY A 204 -8.54 31.55 5.73
N SER A 205 -7.60 30.95 4.98
CA SER A 205 -6.34 31.60 4.55
C SER A 205 -5.61 30.70 3.55
N GLN A 206 -5.21 31.28 2.41
CA GLN A 206 -4.37 30.66 1.38
C GLN A 206 -2.93 30.59 1.89
N VAL A 207 -2.34 29.39 1.85
CA VAL A 207 -0.88 29.20 1.79
C VAL A 207 -0.62 28.03 0.84
N ASP A 208 0.17 28.30 -0.20
CA ASP A 208 0.56 27.34 -1.24
C ASP A 208 1.21 26.10 -0.64
N THR A 209 0.49 24.98 -0.69
CA THR A 209 0.98 23.66 -0.31
C THR A 209 1.16 22.84 -1.58
N PHE A 210 2.39 22.40 -1.83
CA PHE A 210 2.70 21.44 -2.90
C PHE A 210 1.77 20.23 -2.79
N SER A 211 0.90 20.06 -3.78
CA SER A 211 -0.07 18.97 -3.84
C SER A 211 0.63 17.69 -4.27
N ASP A 212 1.09 16.90 -3.30
CA ASP A 212 1.44 15.51 -3.56
C ASP A 212 0.17 14.67 -3.40
N VAL A 213 -0.43 14.30 -4.53
CA VAL A 213 -1.71 13.58 -4.61
C VAL A 213 -1.47 12.12 -4.29
N SER A 214 -1.25 11.80 -3.02
CA SER A 214 -1.27 10.43 -2.52
C SER A 214 -2.61 10.16 -1.85
N TYR A 215 -3.29 9.10 -2.29
CA TYR A 215 -4.56 8.60 -1.75
C TYR A 215 -4.38 8.01 -0.34
N ALA A 216 -3.84 8.79 0.59
CA ALA A 216 -3.87 8.47 2.00
C ALA A 216 -5.30 8.69 2.49
N ASP A 217 -5.94 7.61 2.91
CA ASP A 217 -7.04 7.73 3.87
C ASP A 217 -6.40 8.14 5.21
N SER A 218 -6.16 9.46 5.35
CA SER A 218 -5.12 10.06 6.21
C SER A 218 -5.12 9.64 7.68
N ASP A 219 -6.22 9.14 8.25
CA ASP A 219 -6.23 8.76 9.66
C ASP A 219 -5.67 7.35 9.92
N SER A 220 -5.83 6.44 8.97
CA SER A 220 -5.43 5.03 9.16
C SER A 220 -3.93 4.79 9.04
N ASP A 221 -3.20 5.70 8.36
CA ASP A 221 -1.77 5.53 8.11
C ASP A 221 -0.89 5.80 9.32
N PHE A 222 -1.45 6.46 10.34
CA PHE A 222 -0.82 6.83 11.60
C PHE A 222 -1.42 6.11 12.82
N SER A 223 -2.17 5.03 12.57
CA SER A 223 -2.60 4.07 13.59
C SER A 223 -1.53 2.99 13.73
N TYR A 224 -0.88 2.98 14.90
CA TYR A 224 0.19 2.04 15.24
C TYR A 224 -0.30 1.14 16.36
N GLU A 225 -0.17 -0.17 16.21
CA GLU A 225 -0.73 -1.15 17.15
C GLU A 225 0.24 -2.31 17.36
N ASP A 226 0.62 -2.54 18.62
CA ASP A 226 1.65 -3.51 19.02
C ASP A 226 1.10 -4.87 19.45
N TYR A 227 -0.22 -5.08 19.55
CA TYR A 227 -0.78 -6.26 20.21
C TYR A 227 -0.37 -7.59 19.55
N CYS A 228 0.66 -8.22 20.13
CA CYS A 228 0.80 -9.66 20.25
C CYS A 228 -0.25 -10.15 21.25
N THR A 229 -1.46 -10.41 20.79
CA THR A 229 -2.27 -11.45 21.43
C THR A 229 -1.78 -12.78 20.84
N GLU A 230 -1.30 -13.70 21.68
CA GLU A 230 -1.15 -15.13 21.34
C GLU A 230 -2.52 -15.79 21.14
N SER A 231 -3.43 -15.15 20.41
CA SER A 231 -4.53 -15.85 19.75
C SER A 231 -4.09 -16.08 18.32
N THR A 232 -4.34 -17.30 17.83
CA THR A 232 -4.18 -17.74 16.45
C THR A 232 -5.12 -16.94 15.54
N GLU A 233 -4.93 -15.62 15.45
CA GLU A 233 -5.72 -14.74 14.62
C GLU A 233 -4.96 -14.55 13.32
N THR A 234 -5.32 -15.43 12.38
CA THR A 234 -5.39 -15.12 10.96
C THR A 234 -5.61 -13.62 10.78
N VAL A 235 -4.68 -12.93 10.11
CA VAL A 235 -4.76 -11.51 9.71
C VAL A 235 -6.23 -11.17 9.44
N SER A 236 -6.87 -10.37 10.31
CA SER A 236 -8.30 -10.13 10.24
C SER A 236 -8.65 -9.68 8.82
N ALA A 237 -9.32 -10.55 8.07
CA ALA A 237 -9.61 -10.36 6.65
C ALA A 237 -10.47 -9.11 6.38
N LEU A 238 -11.02 -8.52 7.44
CA LEU A 238 -11.79 -7.28 7.42
C LEU A 238 -10.95 -6.02 7.14
N GLU A 239 -9.63 -6.05 7.42
CA GLU A 239 -8.79 -4.84 7.42
C GLU A 239 -7.98 -4.59 6.15
N ASP A 240 -7.86 -5.59 5.27
CA ASP A 240 -7.16 -5.52 3.97
C ASP A 240 -8.15 -5.67 2.81
N VAL A 241 -9.34 -5.08 3.00
CA VAL A 241 -10.37 -4.98 1.95
C VAL A 241 -9.95 -3.88 0.98
N PRO A 242 -9.88 -4.16 -0.34
CA PRO A 242 -9.48 -3.18 -1.33
C PRO A 242 -10.52 -2.06 -1.41
N LEU A 243 -10.05 -0.85 -1.67
CA LEU A 243 -10.94 0.26 -2.00
C LEU A 243 -11.67 -0.02 -3.32
N PRO A 244 -12.90 0.49 -3.49
CA PRO A 244 -13.61 0.39 -4.75
C PRO A 244 -12.84 1.07 -5.88
N THR A 245 -12.60 0.31 -6.95
CA THR A 245 -11.99 0.76 -8.19
C THR A 245 -12.67 2.04 -8.70
N PRO A 246 -11.92 3.07 -9.13
CA PRO A 246 -12.51 4.30 -9.67
C PRO A 246 -13.46 4.01 -10.84
N PRO A 247 -14.63 4.69 -10.94
CA PRO A 247 -15.59 4.44 -12.02
C PRO A 247 -15.00 4.57 -13.43
N ALA A 248 -14.06 5.51 -13.62
CA ALA A 248 -13.33 5.68 -14.87
C ALA A 248 -12.50 4.44 -15.23
N VAL A 249 -11.76 3.89 -14.26
CA VAL A 249 -11.01 2.64 -14.41
C VAL A 249 -11.96 1.46 -14.68
N CYS A 250 -13.07 1.34 -13.93
CA CYS A 250 -14.07 0.30 -14.16
C CYS A 250 -14.63 0.32 -15.58
N SER A 251 -14.86 1.51 -16.12
CA SER A 251 -15.40 1.71 -17.46
C SER A 251 -14.40 1.24 -18.53
N LEU A 252 -13.11 1.54 -18.36
CA LEU A 252 -12.05 1.03 -19.22
C LEU A 252 -11.93 -0.49 -19.13
N LEU A 253 -11.92 -1.05 -17.92
CA LEU A 253 -11.84 -2.48 -17.70
C LEU A 253 -13.02 -3.22 -18.36
N ASN A 254 -14.24 -2.68 -18.28
CA ASN A 254 -15.41 -3.24 -18.96
C ASN A 254 -15.30 -3.18 -20.50
N LYS A 255 -14.62 -2.18 -21.05
CA LYS A 255 -14.42 -2.03 -22.49
C LYS A 255 -13.44 -3.07 -23.02
N PHE A 256 -12.29 -3.22 -22.36
CA PHE A 256 -11.15 -3.98 -22.87
C PHE A 256 -11.03 -5.41 -22.35
N CYS A 257 -11.63 -5.74 -21.22
CA CYS A 257 -11.47 -7.05 -20.58
C CYS A 257 -12.77 -7.84 -20.59
N ARG A 258 -12.65 -9.18 -20.51
CA ARG A 258 -13.78 -10.05 -20.19
C ARG A 258 -13.92 -10.11 -18.68
N VAL A 259 -15.13 -9.79 -18.20
CA VAL A 259 -15.48 -9.76 -16.78
C VAL A 259 -16.17 -11.05 -16.38
N ASN A 260 -15.63 -11.72 -15.36
CA ASN A 260 -16.27 -12.85 -14.69
C ASN A 260 -16.59 -12.44 -13.24
N ASN A 261 -17.88 -12.45 -12.91
CA ASN A 261 -18.33 -12.23 -11.54
C ASN A 261 -18.38 -13.58 -10.81
N SER A 262 -17.74 -13.64 -9.64
CA SER A 262 -17.77 -14.82 -8.77
C SER A 262 -18.18 -14.41 -7.36
N SER A 263 -18.52 -15.38 -6.51
CA SER A 263 -18.73 -15.14 -5.06
C SER A 263 -17.50 -14.54 -4.37
N VAL A 264 -16.34 -14.63 -5.02
CA VAL A 264 -15.03 -14.22 -4.54
C VAL A 264 -14.63 -12.82 -5.08
N GLY A 265 -15.53 -12.17 -5.82
CA GLY A 265 -15.32 -10.85 -6.43
C GLY A 265 -15.23 -10.87 -7.96
N ARG A 266 -14.97 -9.69 -8.53
CA ARG A 266 -14.88 -9.46 -9.98
C ARG A 266 -13.46 -9.75 -10.49
N VAL A 267 -13.36 -10.73 -11.39
CA VAL A 267 -12.10 -11.18 -12.01
C VAL A 267 -12.11 -10.85 -13.49
N LEU A 268 -10.98 -10.37 -14.01
CA LEU A 268 -10.81 -9.96 -15.39
C LEU A 268 -9.83 -10.86 -16.11
N THR A 269 -10.15 -11.14 -17.37
CA THR A 269 -9.33 -11.93 -18.31
C THR A 269 -9.21 -11.16 -19.62
N GLN A 270 -8.16 -11.44 -20.39
CA GLN A 270 -7.94 -10.78 -21.67
C GLN A 270 -9.11 -11.03 -22.62
N ARG A 271 -9.58 -9.99 -23.30
CA ARG A 271 -10.55 -10.14 -24.38
C ARG A 271 -9.77 -10.43 -25.66
N HIS A 272 -9.86 -11.66 -26.16
CA HIS A 272 -9.33 -11.95 -27.50
C HIS A 272 -10.14 -11.15 -28.53
N SER A 273 -9.51 -10.16 -29.17
CA SER A 273 -10.05 -9.60 -30.41
C SER A 273 -9.95 -10.68 -31.48
N LYS A 274 -11.09 -11.01 -32.10
CA LYS A 274 -11.12 -11.80 -33.34
C LYS A 274 -10.52 -11.02 -34.48
#